data_AF-A0AA39CF25-F1
#
_entry.id   AF-A0AA39CF25-F1
#
_cell.length_a   1.000
_cell.length_b   1.000
_cell.length_c   1.000
_cell.angle_alpha   90.00
_cell.angle_beta   90.00
_cell.angle_gamma   90.00
#
_symmetry.space_group_name_H-M   'P 1'
#
loop_
_entity.id
_entity.type
_entity.pdbx_description
1 polymer ?
#
loop_
_entity_poly.entity_id
_entity_poly.type
_entity_poly.pdbx_seq_one_letter_code
_entity_poly.pdbx_strand_id
1 'polypeptide(L)'
;MDDDDLSPPNKCPVCGSDPRTHPGLRFKINTKCYHRICEGCVDRNFSSGKAECPVGGCHVSLWKREWRTQTFEDLKIEREVEIRKRVSKTLDRQEEEFETKRDYDDFLELREELVMNLVFKTDEAATNRKLKEYALANGLKIDSSKAPTEADKKTTKKKDVDPTIADPSGLIKGLKKKVIREAEAPYDPFMGMPRNMDYYEVKDSFIARARGKPLEAMLAAGYDYGQYVDECLLRAFAGLGVFIEDEMATKNNTAVPVPDAGAVAIADDVF
;
A
#
# COMPACT_ATOMS: atom_id res chain seq x y z
N MET A 1 -46.74 0.29 10.62
CA MET A 1 -47.36 1.54 11.14
C MET A 1 -46.50 2.62 10.55
N ASP A 2 -46.89 3.07 9.37
CA ASP A 2 -46.09 3.88 8.46
C ASP A 2 -47.00 5.01 7.97
N ASP A 3 -47.19 6.01 8.82
CA ASP A 3 -48.04 7.19 8.56
C ASP A 3 -47.21 8.36 7.98
N ASP A 4 -46.28 8.08 7.06
CA ASP A 4 -45.36 9.08 6.48
C ASP A 4 -45.56 9.32 4.96
N ASP A 5 -46.72 8.95 4.40
CA ASP A 5 -46.97 8.99 2.94
C ASP A 5 -48.00 10.04 2.48
N LEU A 6 -48.17 11.13 3.24
CA LEU A 6 -49.18 12.18 2.91
C LEU A 6 -48.64 13.62 2.81
N SER A 7 -47.32 13.82 2.84
CA SER A 7 -46.72 15.14 2.57
C SER A 7 -46.24 15.20 1.12
N PRO A 8 -46.76 16.12 0.28
CA PRO A 8 -46.36 16.18 -1.12
C PRO A 8 -44.84 16.42 -1.20
N PRO A 9 -44.11 15.70 -2.08
CA PRO A 9 -42.66 15.52 -2.02
C PRO A 9 -41.83 16.79 -2.22
N ASN A 10 -42.49 17.93 -2.49
CA ASN A 10 -41.90 19.16 -3.01
C ASN A 10 -42.09 20.39 -2.10
N LYS A 11 -42.50 20.22 -0.83
CA LYS A 11 -42.65 21.36 0.10
C LYS A 11 -41.52 21.46 1.10
N CYS A 12 -41.09 22.68 1.40
CA CYS A 12 -40.17 22.92 2.52
C CYS A 12 -40.93 22.76 3.86
N PRO A 13 -40.45 21.93 4.82
CA PRO A 13 -41.11 21.74 6.11
C PRO A 13 -41.08 22.98 7.03
N VAL A 14 -40.20 23.94 6.76
CA VAL A 14 -40.03 25.15 7.60
C VAL A 14 -40.85 26.33 7.08
N CYS A 15 -40.84 26.57 5.76
CA CYS A 15 -41.50 27.72 5.16
C CYS A 15 -42.68 27.38 4.25
N GLY A 16 -42.98 26.10 4.04
CA GLY A 16 -44.11 25.63 3.21
C GLY A 16 -44.00 25.99 1.72
N SER A 17 -42.85 26.50 1.26
CA SER A 17 -42.66 26.93 -0.12
C SER A 17 -42.40 25.75 -1.05
N ASP A 18 -43.02 25.80 -2.23
CA ASP A 18 -42.93 24.76 -3.25
C ASP A 18 -42.29 25.32 -4.54
N PRO A 19 -41.61 24.49 -5.36
CA PRO A 19 -41.15 24.88 -6.69
C PRO A 19 -42.26 25.43 -7.59
N ARG A 20 -43.52 25.02 -7.36
CA ARG A 20 -44.69 25.56 -8.05
C ARG A 20 -44.94 27.04 -7.73
N THR A 21 -44.69 27.45 -6.48
CA THR A 21 -44.85 28.84 -6.02
C THR A 21 -43.63 29.69 -6.33
N HIS A 22 -42.44 29.10 -6.31
CA HIS A 22 -41.17 29.77 -6.58
C HIS A 22 -40.29 28.90 -7.50
N PRO A 23 -40.33 29.12 -8.83
CA PRO A 23 -39.63 28.27 -9.81
C PRO A 23 -38.09 28.22 -9.66
N GLY A 24 -37.49 29.18 -8.95
CA GLY A 24 -36.05 29.23 -8.66
C GLY A 24 -35.64 28.56 -7.35
N LEU A 25 -36.57 27.96 -6.60
CA LEU A 25 -36.28 27.38 -5.30
C LEU A 25 -35.48 26.08 -5.44
N ARG A 26 -34.29 26.04 -4.85
CA ARG A 26 -33.46 24.83 -4.78
C ARG A 26 -33.53 24.21 -3.39
N PHE A 27 -33.66 22.88 -3.34
CA PHE A 27 -33.60 22.12 -2.10
C PHE A 27 -32.19 21.62 -1.83
N LYS A 28 -31.79 21.69 -0.56
CA LYS A 28 -30.57 21.09 -0.03
C LYS A 28 -30.93 19.98 0.93
N ILE A 29 -30.08 18.96 0.98
CA ILE A 29 -30.16 17.81 1.87
C ILE A 29 -28.86 17.67 2.64
N ASN A 30 -28.95 17.19 3.87
CA ASN A 30 -27.78 16.83 4.67
C ASN A 30 -27.67 15.30 4.80
N THR A 31 -26.45 14.79 4.79
CA THR A 31 -26.12 13.36 4.84
C THR A 31 -26.35 12.72 6.22
N LYS A 32 -26.50 13.49 7.30
CA LYS A 32 -26.73 12.95 8.65
C LYS A 32 -28.21 12.80 9.01
N CYS A 33 -29.04 13.80 8.68
CA CYS A 33 -30.45 13.80 9.03
C CYS A 33 -31.39 13.51 7.85
N TYR A 34 -30.90 13.57 6.60
CA TYR A 34 -31.68 13.36 5.39
C TYR A 34 -33.02 14.13 5.39
N HIS A 35 -32.99 15.40 5.78
CA HIS A 35 -34.14 16.29 5.64
C HIS A 35 -33.94 17.23 4.46
N ARG A 36 -34.99 17.43 3.67
CA ARG A 36 -35.02 18.40 2.57
C ARG A 36 -35.48 19.75 3.06
N ILE A 37 -34.65 20.77 2.85
CA ILE A 37 -34.94 22.15 3.23
C ILE A 37 -34.56 23.06 2.07
N CYS A 38 -35.30 24.14 1.84
CA CYS A 38 -34.94 25.09 0.80
C CYS A 38 -33.69 25.90 1.17
N GLU A 39 -32.96 26.36 0.15
CA GLU A 39 -31.73 27.14 0.31
C GLU A 39 -31.91 28.35 1.23
N GLY A 40 -33.00 29.11 1.08
CA GLY A 40 -33.26 30.29 1.92
C GLY A 40 -33.46 29.96 3.40
N CYS A 41 -34.07 28.81 3.73
CA CYS A 41 -34.20 28.37 5.13
C CYS A 41 -32.87 27.88 5.71
N VAL A 42 -32.04 27.22 4.89
CA VAL A 42 -30.68 26.84 5.30
C VAL A 42 -29.84 28.09 5.58
N ASP A 43 -29.89 29.09 4.71
CA ASP A 43 -29.10 30.31 4.89
C ASP A 43 -29.54 31.12 6.12
N ARG A 44 -30.85 31.20 6.39
CA ARG A 44 -31.37 31.91 7.56
C ARG A 44 -31.03 31.20 8.87
N ASN A 45 -31.30 29.90 8.96
CA ASN A 45 -31.13 29.12 10.20
C ASN A 45 -29.65 28.87 10.55
N PHE A 46 -28.78 28.70 9.53
CA PHE A 46 -27.36 28.44 9.71
C PHE A 46 -26.46 29.68 9.51
N SER A 47 -27.05 30.87 9.52
CA SER A 47 -26.32 32.16 9.48
C SER A 47 -25.38 32.33 10.68
N SER A 48 -25.82 31.86 11.85
CA SER A 48 -25.07 31.92 13.12
C SER A 48 -24.02 30.82 13.27
N GLY A 49 -23.82 29.98 12.24
CA GLY A 49 -22.84 28.89 12.24
C GLY A 49 -23.45 27.52 12.53
N LYS A 50 -23.02 26.87 13.61
CA LYS A 50 -23.50 25.54 14.01
C LYS A 50 -24.91 25.67 14.60
N ALA A 51 -25.89 25.05 13.96
CA ALA A 51 -27.27 25.03 14.43
C ALA A 51 -27.84 23.61 14.33
N GLU A 52 -28.96 23.37 15.00
CA GLU A 52 -29.71 22.13 14.87
C GLU A 52 -30.59 22.16 13.62
N CYS A 53 -30.94 20.97 13.12
CA CYS A 53 -31.92 20.86 12.04
C CYS A 53 -33.27 21.45 12.49
N PRO A 54 -33.86 22.38 11.72
CA PRO A 54 -35.10 23.07 12.12
C PRO A 54 -36.38 22.24 11.84
N VAL A 55 -36.24 20.96 11.47
CA VAL A 55 -37.38 20.07 11.24
C VAL A 55 -37.84 19.50 12.58
N GLY A 56 -39.15 19.56 12.86
CA GLY A 56 -39.74 19.03 14.07
C GLY A 56 -39.37 17.56 14.29
N GLY A 57 -38.81 17.25 15.46
CA GLY A 57 -38.36 15.89 15.81
C GLY A 57 -36.89 15.59 15.46
N CYS A 58 -36.14 16.52 14.87
CA CYS A 58 -34.73 16.31 14.52
C CYS A 58 -33.78 17.26 15.25
N HIS A 59 -33.01 16.74 16.21
CA HIS A 59 -32.04 17.52 17.00
C HIS A 59 -30.58 17.34 16.55
N VAL A 60 -30.36 17.00 15.28
CA VAL A 60 -29.00 16.80 14.75
C VAL A 60 -28.33 18.15 14.54
N SER A 61 -27.18 18.37 15.20
CA SER A 61 -26.36 19.58 15.02
C SER A 61 -25.53 19.51 13.74
N LEU A 62 -25.67 20.50 12.86
CA LEU A 62 -25.11 20.51 11.51
C LEU A 62 -24.42 21.85 11.21
N TRP A 63 -23.50 21.84 10.25
CA TRP A 63 -22.86 23.06 9.74
C TRP A 63 -23.42 23.43 8.37
N LYS A 64 -23.40 24.73 8.02
CA LYS A 64 -23.84 25.22 6.70
C LYS A 64 -23.17 24.49 5.53
N ARG A 65 -21.87 24.17 5.64
CA ARG A 65 -21.09 23.45 4.61
C ARG A 65 -21.45 21.98 4.44
N GLU A 66 -22.18 21.38 5.38
CA GLU A 66 -22.59 19.97 5.31
C GLU A 66 -23.87 19.78 4.47
N TRP A 67 -24.52 20.88 4.08
CA TRP A 67 -25.69 20.85 3.20
C TRP A 67 -25.26 20.72 1.74
N ARG A 68 -25.70 19.66 1.06
CA ARG A 68 -25.48 19.42 -0.37
C ARG A 68 -26.75 19.66 -1.17
N THR A 69 -26.60 19.94 -2.46
CA THR A 69 -27.74 19.94 -3.39
C THR A 69 -28.26 18.52 -3.58
N GLN A 70 -29.59 18.39 -3.65
CA GLN A 70 -30.24 17.13 -3.95
C GLN A 70 -29.94 16.71 -5.40
N THR A 71 -29.61 15.43 -5.61
CA THR A 71 -29.36 14.85 -6.93
C THR A 71 -30.53 13.98 -7.41
N PHE A 72 -31.19 13.27 -6.50
CA PHE A 72 -32.34 12.39 -6.78
C PHE A 72 -33.60 12.88 -6.08
N GLU A 73 -34.76 12.66 -6.68
CA GLU A 73 -36.06 13.06 -6.09
C GLU A 73 -36.40 12.29 -4.81
N ASP A 74 -35.95 11.04 -4.67
CA ASP A 74 -36.23 10.21 -3.50
C ASP A 74 -35.11 10.25 -2.46
N LEU A 75 -35.48 10.54 -1.20
CA LEU A 75 -34.50 10.53 -0.09
C LEU A 75 -33.99 9.11 0.23
N LYS A 76 -34.79 8.08 -0.05
CA LYS A 76 -34.41 6.67 0.17
C LYS A 76 -33.22 6.31 -0.72
N ILE A 77 -33.27 6.68 -1.99
CA ILE A 77 -32.20 6.45 -2.97
C ILE A 77 -30.94 7.25 -2.59
N GLU A 78 -31.09 8.52 -2.18
CA GLU A 78 -29.95 9.32 -1.71
C GLU A 78 -29.22 8.68 -0.52
N ARG A 79 -29.98 8.14 0.43
CA ARG A 79 -29.43 7.42 1.59
C ARG A 79 -28.69 6.16 1.16
N GLU A 80 -29.28 5.36 0.29
CA GLU A 80 -28.67 4.13 -0.23
C GLU A 80 -27.37 4.43 -0.98
N VAL A 81 -27.38 5.40 -1.89
CA VAL A 81 -26.20 5.78 -2.68
C VAL A 81 -25.06 6.26 -1.77
N GLU A 82 -25.37 7.02 -0.72
CA GLU A 82 -24.39 7.46 0.27
C GLU A 82 -23.78 6.28 1.04
N ILE A 83 -24.62 5.31 1.46
CA ILE A 83 -24.19 4.09 2.14
C ILE A 83 -23.30 3.27 1.21
N ARG A 84 -23.71 3.03 -0.04
CA ARG A 84 -22.95 2.26 -1.03
C ARG A 84 -21.59 2.92 -1.32
N LYS A 85 -21.54 4.25 -1.46
CA LYS A 85 -20.27 4.99 -1.61
C LYS A 85 -19.35 4.83 -0.39
N ARG A 86 -19.90 4.90 0.82
CA ARG A 86 -19.13 4.73 2.07
C ARG A 86 -18.55 3.32 2.19
N VAL A 87 -19.37 2.30 1.95
CA VAL A 87 -18.95 0.90 2.03
C VAL A 87 -17.94 0.58 0.92
N SER A 88 -18.19 1.00 -0.32
CA SER A 88 -17.26 0.81 -1.44
C SER A 88 -15.90 1.50 -1.22
N LYS A 89 -15.89 2.70 -0.62
CA LYS A 89 -14.64 3.40 -0.26
C LYS A 89 -13.85 2.66 0.83
N THR A 90 -14.54 1.98 1.73
CA THR A 90 -13.90 1.20 2.80
C THR A 90 -13.39 -0.14 2.25
N LEU A 91 -14.17 -0.78 1.36
CA LEU A 91 -13.91 -2.07 0.74
C LEU A 91 -13.49 -1.90 -0.74
N ASP A 92 -12.46 -1.10 -1.00
CA ASP A 92 -11.94 -0.86 -2.36
C ASP A 92 -10.87 -1.91 -2.70
N ARG A 93 -11.33 -3.07 -3.18
CA ARG A 93 -10.48 -4.20 -3.59
C ARG A 93 -10.79 -4.58 -5.03
N GLN A 94 -9.75 -4.90 -5.80
CA GLN A 94 -9.84 -5.24 -7.22
C GLN A 94 -9.73 -6.75 -7.42
N GLU A 95 -10.29 -7.28 -8.51
CA GLU A 95 -10.27 -8.71 -8.86
C GLU A 95 -8.84 -9.27 -8.92
N GLU A 96 -7.86 -8.47 -9.38
CA GLU A 96 -6.46 -8.86 -9.47
C GLU A 96 -5.83 -9.20 -8.11
N GLU A 97 -6.36 -8.64 -7.02
CA GLU A 97 -5.88 -8.88 -5.66
C GLU A 97 -6.34 -10.25 -5.13
N PHE A 98 -7.22 -10.97 -5.83
CA PHE A 98 -7.73 -12.28 -5.40
C PHE A 98 -7.06 -13.45 -6.13
N GLU A 99 -6.92 -14.58 -5.43
CA GLU A 99 -6.39 -15.84 -5.97
C GLU A 99 -7.36 -16.46 -6.98
N THR A 100 -8.64 -16.52 -6.64
CA THR A 100 -9.68 -17.11 -7.49
C THR A 100 -10.80 -16.11 -7.78
N LYS A 101 -11.41 -16.26 -8.96
CA LYS A 101 -12.60 -15.49 -9.33
C LYS A 101 -13.77 -15.71 -8.36
N ARG A 102 -13.90 -16.93 -7.84
CA ARG A 102 -14.98 -17.28 -6.90
C ARG A 102 -14.85 -16.51 -5.59
N ASP A 103 -13.64 -16.34 -5.07
CA ASP A 103 -13.41 -15.55 -3.86
C ASP A 103 -13.77 -14.07 -4.08
N TYR A 104 -13.54 -13.54 -5.29
CA TYR A 104 -13.96 -12.20 -5.65
C TYR A 104 -15.48 -12.07 -5.75
N ASP A 105 -16.17 -13.04 -6.37
CA ASP A 105 -17.63 -13.06 -6.44
C ASP A 105 -18.27 -13.15 -5.03
N ASP A 106 -17.72 -14.02 -4.15
CA ASP A 106 -18.13 -14.13 -2.74
C ASP A 106 -17.89 -12.80 -1.97
N PHE A 107 -16.80 -12.08 -2.28
CA PHE A 107 -16.51 -10.77 -1.71
C PHE A 107 -17.51 -9.69 -2.18
N LEU A 108 -17.89 -9.71 -3.46
CA LEU A 108 -18.92 -8.79 -3.99
C LEU A 108 -20.27 -9.04 -3.30
N GLU A 109 -20.64 -10.31 -3.08
CA GLU A 109 -21.84 -10.67 -2.34
C GLU A 109 -21.79 -10.15 -0.89
N LEU A 110 -20.66 -10.39 -0.18
CA LEU A 110 -20.45 -9.87 1.17
C LEU A 110 -20.58 -8.34 1.23
N ARG A 111 -20.05 -7.63 0.24
CA ARG A 111 -20.16 -6.17 0.15
C ARG A 111 -21.62 -5.73 0.04
N GLU A 112 -22.40 -6.37 -0.83
CA GLU A 112 -23.82 -6.05 -0.98
C GLU A 112 -24.62 -6.45 0.26
N GLU A 113 -24.30 -7.57 0.94
CA GLU A 113 -24.93 -7.94 2.21
C GLU A 113 -24.74 -6.85 3.28
N LEU A 114 -23.53 -6.30 3.40
CA LEU A 114 -23.25 -5.19 4.33
C LEU A 114 -24.00 -3.92 3.94
N VAL A 115 -24.11 -3.60 2.65
CA VAL A 115 -24.90 -2.45 2.17
C VAL A 115 -26.37 -2.65 2.49
N MET A 116 -26.93 -3.82 2.19
CA MET A 116 -28.35 -4.14 2.40
C MET A 116 -28.72 -4.04 3.87
N ASN A 117 -27.89 -4.59 4.76
CA ASN A 117 -28.10 -4.48 6.20
C ASN A 117 -28.16 -3.03 6.69
N LEU A 118 -27.28 -2.16 6.18
CA LEU A 118 -27.28 -0.73 6.51
C LEU A 118 -28.47 0.03 5.90
N VAL A 119 -28.99 -0.38 4.75
CA VAL A 119 -30.15 0.24 4.10
C VAL A 119 -31.45 -0.12 4.84
N PHE A 120 -31.64 -1.40 5.16
CA PHE A 120 -32.82 -1.89 5.88
C PHE A 120 -32.77 -1.70 7.39
N LYS A 121 -31.64 -1.21 7.92
CA LYS A 121 -31.39 -1.03 9.34
C LYS A 121 -31.43 -2.35 10.13
N THR A 122 -31.15 -3.46 9.47
CA THR A 122 -30.99 -4.78 10.09
C THR A 122 -29.55 -4.91 10.57
N ASP A 123 -29.34 -5.21 11.86
CA ASP A 123 -28.02 -5.41 12.45
C ASP A 123 -26.98 -4.30 12.16
N GLU A 124 -27.41 -3.03 12.19
CA GLU A 124 -26.54 -1.87 11.94
C GLU A 124 -25.30 -1.85 12.86
N ALA A 125 -25.46 -2.26 14.11
CA ALA A 125 -24.37 -2.24 15.08
C ALA A 125 -23.28 -3.27 14.73
N ALA A 126 -23.69 -4.49 14.34
CA ALA A 126 -22.78 -5.57 13.98
C ALA A 126 -22.05 -5.28 12.67
N THR A 127 -22.76 -4.78 11.66
CA THR A 127 -22.18 -4.40 10.36
C THR A 127 -21.20 -3.23 10.47
N ASN A 128 -21.57 -2.18 11.22
CA ASN A 128 -20.66 -1.07 11.49
C ASN A 128 -19.41 -1.52 12.27
N ARG A 129 -19.54 -2.50 13.17
CA ARG A 129 -18.39 -3.08 13.87
C ARG A 129 -17.47 -3.82 12.91
N LYS A 130 -18.00 -4.69 12.05
CA LYS A 130 -17.21 -5.40 11.01
C LYS A 130 -16.46 -4.42 10.10
N LEU A 131 -17.13 -3.36 9.64
CA LEU A 131 -16.51 -2.33 8.79
C LEU A 131 -15.38 -1.56 9.52
N LYS A 132 -15.56 -1.25 10.81
CA LYS A 132 -14.52 -0.60 11.62
C LYS A 132 -13.33 -1.53 11.85
N GLU A 133 -13.58 -2.79 12.19
CA GLU A 133 -12.52 -3.80 12.40
C GLU A 133 -11.69 -3.98 11.13
N TYR A 134 -12.35 -4.07 9.96
CA TYR A 134 -11.67 -4.11 8.67
C TYR A 134 -10.86 -2.84 8.38
N ALA A 135 -11.44 -1.66 8.59
CA ALA A 135 -10.75 -0.39 8.35
C ALA A 135 -9.51 -0.22 9.24
N LEU A 136 -9.60 -0.61 10.51
CA LEU A 136 -8.46 -0.61 11.44
C LEU A 136 -7.38 -1.61 11.02
N ALA A 137 -7.77 -2.81 10.61
CA ALA A 137 -6.85 -3.85 10.19
C ALA A 137 -6.03 -3.43 8.94
N ASN A 138 -6.66 -2.68 8.03
CA ASN A 138 -6.03 -2.21 6.79
C ASN A 138 -5.38 -0.82 6.92
N GLY A 139 -5.31 -0.25 8.13
CA GLY A 139 -4.69 1.05 8.38
C GLY A 139 -5.41 2.23 7.70
N LEU A 140 -6.68 2.05 7.31
CA LEU A 140 -7.49 3.12 6.76
C LEU A 140 -7.81 4.12 7.87
N LYS A 141 -7.57 5.41 7.61
CA LYS A 141 -7.89 6.48 8.56
C LYS A 141 -9.41 6.56 8.72
N ILE A 142 -9.90 6.11 9.87
CA ILE A 142 -11.29 6.31 10.28
C ILE A 142 -11.40 7.75 10.80
N ASP A 143 -12.39 8.49 10.33
CA ASP A 143 -12.65 9.84 10.81
C ASP A 143 -12.82 9.83 12.34
N SER A 144 -11.94 10.53 13.06
CA SER A 144 -11.85 10.57 14.52
C SER A 144 -13.06 11.22 15.22
N SER A 145 -14.08 11.63 14.47
CA SER A 145 -15.29 12.30 14.96
C SER A 145 -16.18 11.42 15.87
N LYS A 146 -15.99 10.10 15.84
CA LYS A 146 -16.49 9.16 16.85
C LYS A 146 -15.29 8.57 17.57
N ALA A 147 -14.83 9.24 18.63
CA ALA A 147 -13.83 8.66 19.52
C ALA A 147 -14.35 7.29 20.02
N PRO A 148 -13.55 6.22 19.94
CA PRO A 148 -13.96 4.92 20.45
C PRO A 148 -14.17 5.03 21.95
N THR A 149 -15.37 4.69 22.41
CA THR A 149 -15.65 4.57 23.84
C THR A 149 -14.78 3.45 24.42
N GLU A 150 -14.40 3.55 25.71
CA GLU A 150 -13.53 2.58 26.40
C GLU A 150 -14.01 1.11 26.30
N ALA A 151 -15.28 0.88 25.96
CA ALA A 151 -15.85 -0.43 25.68
C ALA A 151 -15.34 -1.06 24.37
N ASP A 152 -15.12 -0.28 23.29
CA ASP A 152 -14.61 -0.78 21.99
C ASP A 152 -13.11 -1.14 22.05
N LYS A 153 -12.36 -0.51 22.98
CA LYS A 153 -10.93 -0.81 23.21
C LYS A 153 -10.70 -2.16 23.90
N LYS A 154 -11.64 -2.63 24.72
CA LYS A 154 -11.50 -3.92 25.45
C LYS A 154 -11.67 -5.15 24.55
N THR A 155 -12.39 -5.04 23.43
CA THR A 155 -12.60 -6.15 22.48
C THR A 155 -11.52 -6.25 21.41
N THR A 156 -10.76 -5.18 21.18
CA THR A 156 -9.63 -5.15 20.24
C THR A 156 -8.32 -5.48 20.96
N LYS A 157 -8.25 -6.63 21.63
CA LYS A 157 -6.93 -7.27 21.79
C LYS A 157 -6.45 -7.56 20.38
N LYS A 158 -5.33 -6.96 19.95
CA LYS A 158 -4.60 -7.41 18.76
C LYS A 158 -4.47 -8.91 18.90
N LYS A 159 -5.27 -9.68 18.16
CA LYS A 159 -4.89 -11.06 17.88
C LYS A 159 -3.57 -10.91 17.15
N ASP A 160 -2.54 -11.57 17.63
CA ASP A 160 -1.28 -11.73 16.91
C ASP A 160 -1.61 -12.54 15.65
N VAL A 161 -2.15 -11.85 14.64
CA VAL A 161 -2.40 -12.41 13.32
C VAL A 161 -1.04 -12.46 12.66
N ASP A 162 -0.58 -13.66 12.32
CA ASP A 162 0.67 -13.87 11.61
C ASP A 162 0.80 -12.88 10.44
N PRO A 163 1.97 -12.21 10.26
CA PRO A 163 2.18 -11.25 9.17
C PRO A 163 2.14 -11.90 7.77
N THR A 164 1.80 -13.18 7.69
CA THR A 164 1.67 -13.99 6.48
C THR A 164 0.22 -14.06 5.97
N ILE A 165 -0.79 -13.73 6.79
CA ILE A 165 -2.19 -13.73 6.37
C ILE A 165 -2.51 -12.43 5.63
N ALA A 166 -3.02 -12.56 4.40
CA ALA A 166 -3.25 -11.44 3.49
C ALA A 166 -4.30 -10.42 3.99
N ASP A 167 -5.26 -10.85 4.79
CA ASP A 167 -6.23 -9.98 5.48
C ASP A 167 -6.07 -10.04 7.00
N PRO A 168 -5.56 -8.98 7.66
CA PRO A 168 -5.44 -8.94 9.11
C PRO A 168 -6.80 -8.94 9.84
N SER A 169 -7.90 -8.70 9.13
CA SER A 169 -9.27 -8.77 9.66
C SER A 169 -9.93 -10.15 9.52
N GLY A 170 -9.43 -11.00 8.62
CA GLY A 170 -10.07 -12.27 8.24
C GLY A 170 -11.48 -12.12 7.62
N LEU A 171 -11.88 -10.91 7.24
CA LEU A 171 -13.20 -10.64 6.68
C LEU A 171 -13.31 -11.04 5.21
N ILE A 172 -12.22 -10.88 4.46
CA ILE A 172 -12.15 -11.22 3.03
C ILE A 172 -11.33 -12.51 2.90
N LYS A 173 -11.77 -13.39 1.98
CA LYS A 173 -11.13 -14.67 1.68
C LYS A 173 -10.39 -14.54 0.36
N GLY A 174 -9.29 -15.30 0.21
CA GLY A 174 -8.58 -15.42 -1.07
C GLY A 174 -7.80 -14.18 -1.51
N LEU A 175 -7.51 -13.24 -0.61
CA LEU A 175 -6.66 -12.09 -0.92
C LEU A 175 -5.20 -12.54 -1.09
N LYS A 176 -4.54 -12.09 -2.14
CA LYS A 176 -3.13 -12.38 -2.41
C LYS A 176 -2.25 -11.63 -1.42
N LYS A 177 -1.20 -12.29 -0.93
CA LYS A 177 -0.19 -11.66 -0.07
C LYS A 177 0.50 -10.53 -0.83
N LYS A 178 0.37 -9.30 -0.34
CA LYS A 178 1.03 -8.13 -0.92
C LYS A 178 2.54 -8.27 -0.78
N VAL A 179 3.20 -8.67 -1.86
CA VAL A 179 4.67 -8.66 -1.96
C VAL A 179 5.09 -7.19 -2.06
N ILE A 180 5.62 -6.65 -0.97
CA ILE A 180 6.29 -5.35 -1.00
C ILE A 180 7.50 -5.57 -1.91
N ARG A 181 7.54 -4.89 -3.06
CA ARG A 181 8.70 -4.95 -3.95
C ARG A 181 9.89 -4.44 -3.13
N GLU A 182 10.92 -5.27 -3.00
CA GLU A 182 12.16 -4.89 -2.35
C GLU A 182 12.68 -3.63 -3.07
N ALA A 183 13.04 -2.60 -2.30
CA ALA A 183 13.56 -1.38 -2.88
C ALA A 183 14.86 -1.73 -3.61
N GLU A 184 14.94 -1.40 -4.90
CA GLU A 184 16.16 -1.62 -5.68
C GLU A 184 17.34 -0.97 -4.95
N ALA A 185 18.41 -1.73 -4.76
CA ALA A 185 19.61 -1.22 -4.10
C ALA A 185 20.16 -0.01 -4.90
N PRO A 186 20.81 0.96 -4.23
CA PRO A 186 21.45 2.08 -4.92
C PRO A 186 22.37 1.60 -6.05
N TYR A 187 22.27 2.24 -7.21
CA TYR A 187 23.01 1.87 -8.42
C TYR A 187 24.53 1.86 -8.17
N ASP A 188 25.15 0.69 -8.37
CA ASP A 188 26.60 0.50 -8.33
C ASP A 188 27.19 0.63 -9.74
N PRO A 189 28.03 1.66 -10.01
CA PRO A 189 28.67 1.86 -11.32
C PRO A 189 29.57 0.70 -11.77
N PHE A 190 30.04 -0.14 -10.84
CA PHE A 190 30.89 -1.28 -11.15
C PHE A 190 30.12 -2.60 -11.20
N MET A 191 28.78 -2.59 -11.00
CA MET A 191 27.94 -3.79 -11.10
C MET A 191 28.50 -5.01 -10.33
N GLY A 192 29.13 -4.78 -9.17
CA GLY A 192 29.76 -5.86 -8.41
C GLY A 192 30.98 -6.51 -9.06
N MET A 193 31.64 -5.85 -10.03
CA MET A 193 32.90 -6.33 -10.61
C MET A 193 33.94 -6.48 -9.48
N PRO A 194 34.53 -7.68 -9.31
CA PRO A 194 35.52 -7.89 -8.28
C PRO A 194 36.70 -6.96 -8.54
N ARG A 195 37.16 -6.27 -7.48
CA ARG A 195 38.40 -5.46 -7.57
C ARG A 195 39.65 -6.32 -7.69
N ASN A 196 39.53 -7.61 -7.41
CA ASN A 196 40.60 -8.58 -7.49
C ASN A 196 40.53 -9.28 -8.85
N MET A 197 41.68 -9.43 -9.50
CA MET A 197 41.79 -10.18 -10.74
C MET A 197 41.85 -11.67 -10.45
N ASP A 198 41.20 -12.49 -11.27
CA ASP A 198 41.11 -13.95 -11.03
C ASP A 198 42.46 -14.69 -11.18
N TYR A 199 43.41 -14.10 -11.91
CA TYR A 199 44.63 -14.78 -12.33
C TYR A 199 45.82 -14.60 -11.39
N TYR A 200 45.83 -13.55 -10.55
CA TYR A 200 46.93 -13.28 -9.64
C TYR A 200 46.49 -12.40 -8.48
N GLU A 201 47.16 -12.58 -7.35
CA GLU A 201 47.00 -11.72 -6.18
C GLU A 201 48.29 -10.96 -5.92
N VAL A 202 48.20 -9.63 -5.87
CA VAL A 202 49.33 -8.79 -5.47
C VAL A 202 49.54 -8.92 -3.96
N LYS A 203 50.51 -9.74 -3.56
CA LYS A 203 50.91 -9.86 -2.16
C LYS A 203 51.67 -8.62 -1.68
N ASP A 204 51.38 -8.19 -0.46
CA ASP A 204 52.10 -7.10 0.23
C ASP A 204 53.62 -7.27 0.27
N SER A 205 54.11 -8.51 0.20
CA SER A 205 55.54 -8.82 0.14
C SER A 205 56.24 -8.26 -1.11
N PHE A 206 55.53 -8.14 -2.24
CA PHE A 206 56.07 -7.54 -3.46
C PHE A 206 56.31 -6.03 -3.31
N ILE A 207 55.44 -5.38 -2.54
CA ILE A 207 55.51 -3.95 -2.21
C ILE A 207 56.50 -3.69 -1.07
N ALA A 208 56.74 -4.68 -0.20
CA ALA A 208 57.60 -4.57 0.98
C ALA A 208 59.05 -4.17 0.65
N ARG A 209 59.59 -4.55 -0.52
CA ARG A 209 60.95 -4.15 -0.95
C ARG A 209 61.09 -2.64 -1.19
N ALA A 210 59.98 -1.93 -1.39
CA ALA A 210 59.94 -0.48 -1.56
C ALA A 210 59.59 0.28 -0.26
N ARG A 211 59.21 -0.40 0.82
CA ARG A 211 58.85 0.23 2.10
C ARG A 211 60.07 0.93 2.71
N GLY A 212 59.99 2.26 2.87
CA GLY A 212 61.02 3.10 3.50
C GLY A 212 61.69 4.14 2.58
N LYS A 213 61.35 4.17 1.29
CA LYS A 213 61.77 5.24 0.37
C LYS A 213 60.73 6.37 0.33
N PRO A 214 61.12 7.63 0.05
CA PRO A 214 60.16 8.73 -0.11
C PRO A 214 59.17 8.40 -1.24
N LEU A 215 57.91 8.85 -1.12
CA LEU A 215 56.83 8.58 -2.07
C LEU A 215 57.19 8.91 -3.53
N GLU A 216 57.98 9.97 -3.76
CA GLU A 216 58.50 10.33 -5.10
C GLU A 216 59.44 9.27 -5.70
N ALA A 217 60.15 8.50 -4.89
CA ALA A 217 61.00 7.41 -5.34
C ALA A 217 60.24 6.08 -5.57
N MET A 218 58.98 6.00 -5.13
CA MET A 218 58.06 4.89 -5.42
C MET A 218 57.25 5.12 -6.69
N LEU A 219 57.32 6.31 -7.28
CA LEU A 219 56.58 6.68 -8.47
C LEU A 219 57.36 6.25 -9.71
N ALA A 220 57.03 5.08 -10.26
CA ALA A 220 57.67 4.55 -11.46
C ALA A 220 56.90 5.07 -12.69
N ALA A 221 57.49 6.01 -13.43
CA ALA A 221 56.95 6.54 -14.69
C ALA A 221 55.50 7.11 -14.61
N GLY A 222 55.05 7.56 -13.43
CA GLY A 222 53.71 8.10 -13.23
C GLY A 222 52.74 7.18 -12.47
N TYR A 223 53.12 5.92 -12.24
CA TYR A 223 52.31 4.94 -11.50
C TYR A 223 52.76 4.79 -10.05
N ASP A 224 51.81 4.52 -9.16
CA ASP A 224 52.13 4.04 -7.81
C ASP A 224 52.77 2.64 -7.90
N TYR A 225 53.70 2.34 -7.00
CA TYR A 225 54.47 1.10 -7.05
C TYR A 225 53.56 -0.15 -6.98
N GLY A 226 52.46 -0.08 -6.23
CA GLY A 226 51.46 -1.15 -6.18
C GLY A 226 50.76 -1.36 -7.52
N GLN A 227 50.32 -0.28 -8.15
CA GLN A 227 49.66 -0.30 -9.46
C GLN A 227 50.60 -0.78 -10.58
N TYR A 228 51.88 -0.41 -10.50
CA TYR A 228 52.88 -0.84 -11.47
C TYR A 228 53.15 -2.35 -11.38
N VAL A 229 53.23 -2.90 -10.17
CA VAL A 229 53.39 -4.35 -9.95
C VAL A 229 52.14 -5.10 -10.43
N ASP A 230 50.95 -4.56 -10.18
CA ASP A 230 49.67 -5.09 -10.66
C ASP A 230 49.63 -5.16 -12.19
N GLU A 231 49.96 -4.07 -12.90
CA GLU A 231 50.03 -4.05 -14.37
C GLU A 231 51.08 -5.02 -14.91
N CYS A 232 52.24 -5.12 -14.25
CA CYS A 232 53.31 -6.04 -14.66
C CYS A 232 52.89 -7.51 -14.51
N LEU A 233 52.18 -7.86 -13.43
CA LEU A 233 51.65 -9.21 -13.23
C LEU A 233 50.50 -9.51 -14.19
N LEU A 234 49.59 -8.56 -14.42
CA LEU A 234 48.56 -8.67 -15.44
C LEU A 234 49.18 -8.94 -16.81
N ARG A 235 50.16 -8.14 -17.23
CA ARG A 235 50.78 -8.26 -18.55
C ARG A 235 51.60 -9.53 -18.71
N ALA A 236 52.18 -10.04 -17.62
CA ALA A 236 52.90 -11.30 -17.62
C ALA A 236 51.95 -12.51 -17.72
N PHE A 237 50.84 -12.52 -16.97
CA PHE A 237 50.00 -13.71 -16.82
C PHE A 237 48.71 -13.70 -17.66
N ALA A 238 48.18 -12.54 -18.04
CA ALA A 238 46.94 -12.44 -18.81
C ALA A 238 47.04 -12.88 -20.29
N GLY A 239 48.20 -13.39 -20.73
CA GLY A 239 48.40 -13.90 -22.09
C GLY A 239 49.24 -15.18 -22.19
N LEU A 240 49.81 -15.63 -21.07
CA LEU A 240 50.49 -16.91 -20.96
C LEU A 240 49.55 -17.78 -20.14
N GLY A 241 48.79 -18.67 -20.80
CA GLY A 241 47.87 -19.62 -20.15
C GLY A 241 48.59 -20.69 -19.33
N VAL A 242 49.46 -20.26 -18.41
CA VAL A 242 50.34 -21.05 -17.57
C VAL A 242 49.97 -20.76 -16.13
N PHE A 243 49.22 -21.68 -15.53
CA PHE A 243 48.84 -21.63 -14.13
C PHE A 243 50.00 -22.20 -13.29
N ILE A 244 50.71 -21.33 -12.58
CA ILE A 244 51.88 -21.73 -11.77
C ILE A 244 51.47 -22.75 -10.69
N GLU A 245 50.23 -22.69 -10.19
CA GLU A 245 49.72 -23.66 -9.22
C GLU A 245 49.65 -25.07 -9.80
N ASP A 246 49.19 -25.24 -11.04
CA ASP A 246 49.15 -26.52 -11.73
C ASP A 246 50.56 -27.07 -12.01
N GLU A 247 51.49 -26.20 -12.43
CA GLU A 247 52.90 -26.60 -12.65
C GLU A 247 53.67 -26.89 -11.35
N MET A 248 53.34 -26.22 -10.24
CA MET A 248 53.95 -26.50 -8.94
C MET A 248 53.36 -27.74 -8.28
N ALA A 249 52.07 -28.01 -8.49
CA ALA A 249 51.43 -29.26 -8.05
C ALA A 249 52.08 -30.48 -8.72
N THR A 250 52.41 -30.39 -10.00
CA THR A 250 53.09 -31.48 -10.74
C THR A 250 54.54 -31.68 -10.31
N LYS A 251 55.27 -30.62 -9.92
CA LYS A 251 56.65 -30.75 -9.39
C LYS A 251 56.71 -31.34 -7.99
N ASN A 252 55.73 -31.06 -7.13
CA ASN A 252 55.73 -31.55 -5.76
C ASN A 252 55.13 -32.96 -5.61
N ASN A 253 54.40 -33.46 -6.62
CA ASN A 253 53.92 -34.84 -6.69
C ASN A 253 54.90 -35.74 -7.46
N THR A 254 55.76 -36.47 -6.75
CA THR A 254 56.42 -37.68 -7.28
C THR A 254 55.49 -38.91 -7.29
N ALA A 255 54.18 -38.70 -7.33
CA ALA A 255 53.19 -39.74 -7.48
C ALA A 255 52.40 -39.49 -8.77
N VAL A 256 52.59 -40.37 -9.75
CA VAL A 256 51.83 -40.41 -11.00
C VAL A 256 50.33 -40.56 -10.66
N PRO A 257 49.45 -39.61 -11.04
CA PRO A 257 48.02 -39.82 -10.93
C PRO A 257 47.54 -40.68 -12.11
N VAL A 258 46.85 -41.76 -11.79
CA VAL A 258 46.06 -42.57 -12.75
C VAL A 258 44.82 -41.76 -13.14
N PRO A 259 44.38 -41.79 -14.41
CA PRO A 259 43.21 -41.01 -14.84
C PRO A 259 41.94 -41.62 -14.26
N ASP A 260 41.22 -40.85 -13.45
CA ASP A 260 39.85 -41.18 -13.05
C ASP A 260 38.87 -40.19 -13.71
N ALA A 261 37.71 -40.72 -14.09
CA ALA A 261 36.78 -40.15 -15.05
C ALA A 261 36.23 -38.78 -14.61
N GLY A 262 36.32 -37.82 -15.54
CA GLY A 262 35.88 -36.44 -15.34
C GLY A 262 34.37 -36.28 -15.17
N ALA A 263 33.99 -35.48 -14.16
CA ALA A 263 32.78 -34.68 -14.20
C ALA A 263 33.15 -33.33 -14.83
N VAL A 264 32.74 -33.13 -16.08
CA VAL A 264 32.91 -31.87 -16.81
C VAL A 264 31.87 -30.88 -16.27
N ALA A 265 32.32 -29.88 -15.50
CA ALA A 265 31.53 -28.67 -15.27
C ALA A 265 31.64 -27.80 -16.53
N ILE A 266 30.50 -27.54 -17.14
CA ILE A 266 30.34 -26.70 -18.33
C ILE A 266 30.59 -25.25 -17.88
N ALA A 267 31.69 -24.66 -18.35
CA ALA A 267 31.84 -23.21 -18.38
C ALA A 267 31.28 -22.73 -19.73
N ASP A 268 30.27 -21.86 -19.68
CA ASP A 268 29.74 -21.18 -20.87
C ASP A 268 30.77 -20.17 -21.38
N ASP A 269 31.47 -20.53 -22.45
CA ASP A 269 32.18 -19.61 -23.32
C ASP A 269 31.16 -18.78 -24.11
N VAL A 270 31.11 -17.47 -23.85
CA VAL A 270 30.46 -16.49 -24.72
C VAL A 270 31.52 -15.52 -25.20
N PHE A 271 31.71 -15.51 -26.53
CA PHE A 271 32.46 -14.53 -27.30
C PHE A 271 32.10 -13.07 -26.96
#